data_AF-A0A847GYJ9-F1
#
_entry.id   AF-A0A847GYJ9-F1
#
_cell.length_a   1.000
_cell.length_b   1.000
_cell.length_c   1.000
_cell.angle_alpha   90.00
_cell.angle_beta   90.00
_cell.angle_gamma   90.00
#
_symmetry.space_group_name_H-M   'P 1'
#
loop_
_entity.id
_entity.type
_entity.pdbx_description
1 polymer ?
#
loop_
_entity_poly.entity_id
_entity_poly.type
_entity_poly.pdbx_seq_one_letter_code
_entity_poly.pdbx_strand_id
1 'polypeptide(L)'
;MTLKLRAQDAPLDGPRSRHFFTPNAAKPFRVTAGALRAFTRSEIAWCLASLQDAARSASGLEYAQAFESDDGRGPLWFIEDDGEGAITALLPSEY
;
A
#
# COMPACT_ATOMS: atom_id res chain seq x y z
N MET A 1 10.36 -11.38 10.55
CA MET A 1 10.26 -11.00 9.13
C MET A 1 9.93 -9.53 9.09
N THR A 2 10.58 -8.76 8.21
CA THR A 2 10.44 -7.31 8.21
C THR A 2 10.06 -6.86 6.80
N LEU A 3 8.83 -6.40 6.64
CA LEU A 3 8.39 -5.69 5.46
C LEU A 3 8.78 -4.22 5.64
N LYS A 4 9.43 -3.63 4.63
CA LYS A 4 9.89 -2.24 4.69
C LYS A 4 9.23 -1.43 3.59
N LEU A 5 8.65 -0.28 3.96
CA LEU A 5 8.10 0.66 2.99
C LEU A 5 9.23 1.18 2.10
N ARG A 6 9.09 0.98 0.80
CA ARG A 6 10.00 1.55 -0.20
C ARG A 6 9.76 3.05 -0.30
N ALA A 7 10.82 3.82 -0.55
CA ALA A 7 10.65 5.22 -0.92
C ALA A 7 9.78 5.31 -2.19
N GLN A 8 8.85 6.27 -2.19
CA GLN A 8 8.07 6.60 -3.38
C GLN A 8 8.92 7.35 -4.40
N ASP A 9 8.53 7.30 -5.67
CA ASP A 9 9.32 7.84 -6.77
C ASP A 9 9.14 9.36 -6.90
N ALA A 10 7.93 9.87 -6.62
CA ALA A 10 7.65 11.31 -6.65
C ALA A 10 8.01 12.01 -5.32
N PRO A 11 8.28 13.33 -5.35
CA PRO A 11 8.44 14.13 -4.14
C PRO A 11 7.22 14.08 -3.22
N LEU A 12 7.45 14.04 -1.90
CA LEU A 12 6.40 14.02 -0.89
C LEU A 12 5.56 15.30 -0.86
N ASP A 13 6.11 16.43 -1.31
CA ASP A 13 5.45 17.73 -1.42
C ASP A 13 4.78 17.95 -2.80
N GLY A 14 4.86 16.97 -3.69
CA GLY A 14 4.26 17.03 -5.02
C GLY A 14 2.73 16.85 -5.00
N PRO A 15 2.01 17.35 -6.03
CA PRO A 15 0.54 17.26 -6.09
C PRO A 15 0.00 15.82 -6.21
N ARG A 16 0.88 14.85 -6.53
CA ARG A 16 0.58 13.42 -6.56
C ARG A 16 0.59 12.77 -5.19
N SER A 17 1.25 13.39 -4.21
CA SER A 17 1.42 12.87 -2.85
C SER A 17 0.26 13.30 -1.97
N ARG A 18 -0.93 12.78 -2.25
CA ARG A 18 -2.20 13.20 -1.62
C ARG A 18 -3.00 12.05 -0.99
N HIS A 19 -2.52 10.82 -1.11
CA HIS A 19 -3.24 9.62 -0.72
C HIS A 19 -2.91 9.24 0.73
N PHE A 20 -3.92 8.77 1.46
CA PHE A 20 -3.83 8.49 2.91
C PHE A 20 -4.08 7.03 3.26
N PHE A 21 -4.47 6.21 2.28
CA PHE A 21 -4.74 4.79 2.41
C PHE A 21 -5.71 4.48 3.57
N THR A 22 -6.75 5.31 3.71
CA THR A 22 -7.75 5.20 4.79
C THR A 22 -9.01 4.52 4.29
N PRO A 23 -9.25 3.23 4.64
CA PRO A 23 -10.43 2.52 4.18
C PRO A 23 -11.70 3.08 4.81
N ASN A 24 -12.78 3.14 4.03
CA ASN A 24 -14.11 3.51 4.50
C ASN A 24 -15.18 2.81 3.64
N ALA A 25 -16.47 3.05 3.91
CA ALA A 25 -17.56 2.40 3.19
C ALA A 25 -17.56 2.68 1.68
N ALA A 26 -17.13 3.87 1.25
CA ALA A 26 -17.00 4.25 -0.16
C ALA A 26 -15.65 3.85 -0.77
N LYS A 27 -14.64 3.59 0.07
CA LYS A 27 -13.30 3.17 -0.31
C LYS A 27 -12.86 1.93 0.50
N PRO A 28 -13.45 0.74 0.27
CA PRO A 28 -13.08 -0.46 0.99
C PRO A 28 -11.62 -0.87 0.80
N PHE A 29 -11.08 -1.58 1.78
CA PHE A 29 -9.80 -2.27 1.64
C PHE A 29 -10.01 -3.66 1.03
N ARG A 30 -9.29 -3.96 -0.04
CA ARG A 30 -9.32 -5.23 -0.77
C ARG A 30 -7.93 -5.83 -0.81
N VAL A 31 -7.86 -7.16 -0.86
CA VAL A 31 -6.61 -7.90 -1.00
C VAL A 31 -6.82 -8.95 -2.07
N THR A 32 -5.90 -9.02 -3.03
CA THR A 32 -5.94 -10.06 -4.07
C THR A 32 -5.65 -11.44 -3.50
N ALA A 33 -6.04 -12.48 -4.25
CA ALA A 33 -5.75 -13.85 -3.86
C ALA A 33 -4.24 -14.14 -3.89
N GLY A 34 -3.46 -13.53 -4.80
CA GLY A 34 -2.01 -13.65 -4.83
C GLY A 34 -1.36 -13.08 -3.57
N ALA A 35 -1.73 -11.86 -3.18
CA ALA A 35 -1.22 -11.26 -1.95
C ALA A 35 -1.56 -12.07 -0.70
N LEU A 36 -2.79 -12.62 -0.58
CA LEU A 36 -3.17 -13.49 0.55
C LEU A 36 -2.44 -14.85 0.57
N ARG A 37 -1.91 -15.30 -0.57
CA ARG A 37 -1.08 -16.52 -0.63
C ARG A 37 0.37 -16.26 -0.25
N ALA A 38 0.90 -15.07 -0.58
CA ALA A 38 2.29 -14.70 -0.33
C ALA A 38 2.52 -14.10 1.07
N PHE A 39 1.51 -13.41 1.61
CA PHE A 39 1.60 -12.68 2.87
C PHE A 39 0.47 -13.04 3.83
N THR A 40 0.78 -13.02 5.12
CA THR A 40 -0.21 -13.22 6.17
C THR A 40 -1.13 -12.01 6.29
N ARG A 41 -2.35 -12.22 6.79
CA ARG A 41 -3.28 -11.12 7.08
C ARG A 41 -2.70 -10.09 8.04
N SER A 42 -1.92 -10.54 9.02
CA SER A 42 -1.25 -9.67 10.00
C SER A 42 -0.17 -8.80 9.35
N GLU A 43 0.65 -9.36 8.44
CA GLU A 43 1.62 -8.59 7.67
C GLU A 43 0.93 -7.52 6.81
N ILE A 44 -0.12 -7.89 6.09
CA ILE A 44 -0.88 -6.96 5.23
C ILE A 44 -1.52 -5.84 6.07
N ALA A 45 -2.13 -6.17 7.20
CA ALA A 45 -2.73 -5.19 8.11
C ALA A 45 -1.68 -4.24 8.72
N TRP A 46 -0.52 -4.78 9.08
CA TRP A 46 0.60 -3.97 9.59
C TRP A 46 1.15 -3.02 8.52
N CYS A 47 1.30 -3.48 7.27
CA CYS A 47 1.72 -2.63 6.16
C CYS A 47 0.72 -1.49 5.91
N LEU A 48 -0.59 -1.79 5.92
CA LEU A 48 -1.63 -0.76 5.76
C LEU A 48 -1.55 0.30 6.88
N ALA A 49 -1.40 -0.12 8.13
CA ALA A 49 -1.25 0.81 9.26
C ALA A 49 0.02 1.68 9.12
N SER A 50 1.15 1.05 8.78
CA SER A 50 2.42 1.75 8.57
C SER A 50 2.33 2.77 7.43
N LEU A 51 1.58 2.44 6.38
CA LEU A 51 1.34 3.32 5.25
C LEU A 51 0.51 4.55 5.63
N GLN A 52 -0.51 4.36 6.47
CA GLN A 52 -1.32 5.45 6.99
C GLN A 52 -0.50 6.37 7.91
N ASP A 53 0.41 5.83 8.73
CA ASP A 53 1.33 6.62 9.55
C ASP A 53 2.30 7.45 8.68
N ALA A 54 2.86 6.83 7.65
CA ALA A 54 3.73 7.50 6.70
C ALA A 54 2.98 8.64 5.96
N ALA A 55 1.76 8.38 5.49
CA ALA A 55 0.95 9.40 4.84
C ALA A 55 0.57 10.55 5.76
N ARG A 56 0.22 10.27 7.03
CA ARG A 56 0.00 11.34 8.02
C ARG A 56 1.24 12.20 8.22
N SER A 57 2.41 11.57 8.29
CA SER A 57 3.69 12.28 8.51
C SER A 57 4.12 13.13 7.32
N ALA A 58 3.84 12.64 6.11
CA ALA A 58 4.19 13.31 4.85
C ALA A 58 3.10 14.26 4.32
N SER A 59 1.94 14.34 4.97
CA SER A 59 0.74 15.02 4.44
C SER A 59 0.21 14.44 3.12
N GLY A 60 0.41 13.14 2.93
CA GLY A 60 0.00 12.37 1.76
C GLY A 60 1.15 11.60 1.12
N LEU A 61 0.80 10.56 0.38
CA LEU A 61 1.72 9.73 -0.40
C LEU A 61 1.21 9.59 -1.83
N GLU A 62 2.05 9.07 -2.73
CA GLU A 62 1.58 8.64 -4.05
C GLU A 62 0.57 7.51 -3.93
N TYR A 63 -0.31 7.42 -4.94
CA TYR A 63 -1.39 6.44 -5.03
C TYR A 63 -0.91 4.97 -4.98
N ALA A 64 0.33 4.70 -5.41
CA ALA A 64 0.93 3.36 -5.43
C ALA A 64 2.17 3.30 -4.52
N GLN A 65 2.17 2.36 -3.58
CA GLN A 65 3.20 2.22 -2.55
C GLN A 65 3.60 0.76 -2.42
N ALA A 66 4.89 0.48 -2.21
CA ALA A 66 5.42 -0.88 -2.20
C ALA A 66 6.13 -1.19 -0.88
N PHE A 67 5.90 -2.38 -0.35
CA PHE A 67 6.68 -2.94 0.75
C PHE A 67 7.59 -4.04 0.23
N GLU A 68 8.88 -3.93 0.53
CA GLU A 68 9.88 -4.94 0.18
C GLU A 68 10.05 -5.94 1.33
N SER A 69 10.27 -7.21 0.97
CA SER A 69 10.56 -8.29 1.90
C SER A 69 11.99 -8.78 1.71
N ASP A 70 12.73 -8.93 2.81
CA ASP A 70 14.12 -9.39 2.80
C ASP A 70 14.25 -10.90 2.47
N ASP A 71 13.13 -11.63 2.28
CA ASP A 71 13.09 -13.09 2.07
C ASP A 71 12.78 -13.54 0.63
N GLY A 72 12.77 -12.61 -0.33
CA GLY A 72 12.63 -12.94 -1.75
C GLY A 72 11.21 -13.23 -2.23
N ARG A 73 10.18 -13.03 -1.40
CA ARG A 73 8.75 -13.15 -1.80
C ARG A 73 8.29 -12.11 -2.84
N GLY A 74 9.15 -11.17 -3.20
CA GLY A 74 8.80 -10.00 -4.01
C GLY A 74 8.08 -8.93 -3.19
N PRO A 75 7.81 -7.76 -3.77
CA PRO A 75 7.18 -6.67 -3.03
C PRO A 75 5.65 -6.85 -2.94
N LEU A 76 5.06 -6.33 -1.86
CA LEU A 76 3.62 -6.18 -1.70
C LEU A 76 3.22 -4.75 -2.06
N TRP A 77 2.36 -4.58 -3.06
CA TRP A 77 1.89 -3.26 -3.49
C TRP A 77 0.57 -2.89 -2.83
N PHE A 78 0.40 -1.60 -2.55
CA PHE A 78 -0.84 -0.97 -2.11
C PHE A 78 -1.18 0.13 -3.10
N ILE A 79 -2.40 0.09 -3.62
CA ILE A 79 -2.89 1.05 -4.61
C ILE A 79 -4.18 1.66 -4.10
N GLU A 80 -4.18 2.98 -3.96
CA GLU A 80 -5.37 3.77 -3.68
C GLU A 80 -5.86 4.38 -5.00
N ASP A 81 -6.84 3.72 -5.63
CA ASP A 81 -7.43 4.22 -6.86
C ASP A 81 -8.36 5.41 -6.58
N ASP A 82 -8.26 6.44 -7.42
CA ASP A 82 -9.18 7.59 -7.46
C ASP A 82 -10.50 7.25 -8.18
N GLY A 83 -10.57 6.12 -8.89
CA GLY A 83 -11.71 5.58 -9.64
C GLY A 83 -12.75 4.84 -8.79
N GLU A 84 -13.06 3.57 -9.10
CA GLU A 84 -14.09 2.73 -8.42
C GLU A 84 -13.78 2.41 -6.93
N GLY A 85 -12.88 3.16 -6.32
CA GLY A 85 -12.89 3.43 -4.89
C GLY A 85 -12.52 2.22 -4.06
N ALA A 86 -11.31 1.69 -4.22
CA ALA A 86 -10.77 0.73 -3.27
C ALA A 86 -9.30 1.02 -2.99
N ILE A 87 -8.88 0.68 -1.77
CA ILE A 87 -7.47 0.50 -1.46
C ILE A 87 -7.20 -0.98 -1.67
N THR A 88 -6.32 -1.31 -2.61
CA THR A 88 -6.07 -2.71 -2.97
C THR A 88 -4.63 -3.08 -2.63
N ALA A 89 -4.47 -4.17 -1.88
CA ALA A 89 -3.19 -4.83 -1.68
C ALA A 89 -3.04 -5.98 -2.69
N LEU A 90 -1.93 -6.00 -3.44
CA LEU A 90 -1.71 -6.93 -4.54
C LEU A 90 -0.22 -7.22 -4.80
N LEU A 91 0.07 -8.29 -5.53
CA LEU A 91 1.40 -8.51 -6.08
C LEU A 91 1.61 -7.69 -7.37
N PRO A 92 2.84 -7.31 -7.74
CA PRO A 92 3.10 -6.57 -8.98
C PRO A 92 2.62 -7.29 -10.25
N SER A 93 2.61 -8.63 -10.23
CA SER A 93 2.12 -9.45 -11.35
C SER A 93 0.59 -9.44 -11.50
N GLU A 94 -0.14 -8.87 -10.53
CA GLU A 94 -1.61 -8.77 -10.53
C GLU A 94 -2.11 -7.36 -10.86
N TYR A 95 -1.20 -6.42 -11.11
CA TYR A 95 -1.47 -5.06 -11.59
C TYR A 95 -1.44 -5.01 -13.11
#